data_AF-A0A958CPP4-F1
#
_entry.id   AF-A0A958CPP4-F1
#
_cell.length_a   1.000
_cell.length_b   1.000
_cell.length_c   1.000
_cell.angle_alpha   90.00
_cell.angle_beta   90.00
_cell.angle_gamma   90.00
#
_symmetry.space_group_name_H-M   'P 1'
#
loop_
_entity.id
_entity.type
_entity.pdbx_description
1 polymer ?
#
loop_
_entity_poly.entity_id
_entity_poly.type
_entity_poly.pdbx_seq_one_letter_code
_entity_poly.pdbx_strand_id
1 'polypeptide(L)'
;PQVTAILLFAQIVGDTMLMIFFINAVSLRQAATPDRLLGRVNASFQVIVAVVGPIGFLLGGLLGERLGLRPTLFIAATGSWIATAILLASPVRTIRVLPVVDSVTE
;
A
#
# COMPACT_ATOMS: atom_id res chain seq x y z
N PRO A 1 -28.70 9.70 8.58
CA PRO A 1 -28.80 8.76 7.44
C PRO A 1 -27.85 9.10 6.27
N GLN A 2 -27.82 10.36 5.80
CA GLN A 2 -26.97 10.76 4.67
C GLN A 2 -25.46 10.66 4.96
N VAL A 3 -25.01 11.13 6.13
CA VAL A 3 -23.60 11.04 6.54
C VAL A 3 -23.14 9.58 6.60
N THR A 4 -23.93 8.70 7.20
CA THR A 4 -23.62 7.27 7.28
C THR A 4 -23.53 6.63 5.89
N ALA A 5 -24.43 7.00 4.96
CA ALA A 5 -24.38 6.50 3.59
C ALA A 5 -23.10 6.95 2.85
N ILE A 6 -22.67 8.20 3.04
CA ILE A 6 -21.41 8.71 2.48
C ILE A 6 -20.21 7.95 3.04
N LEU A 7 -20.18 7.69 4.35
CA LEU A 7 -19.11 6.94 4.99
C LEU A 7 -19.05 5.49 4.48
N LEU A 8 -20.20 4.81 4.38
CA LEU A 8 -20.27 3.45 3.85
C LEU A 8 -19.80 3.38 2.39
N PHE A 9 -20.23 4.33 1.57
CA PHE A 9 -19.77 4.42 0.19
C PHE A 9 -18.26 4.63 0.10
N ALA A 10 -17.72 5.59 0.87
CA ALA A 10 -16.29 5.85 0.92
C ALA A 10 -15.48 4.63 1.38
N GLN A 11 -16.00 3.87 2.35
CA GLN A 11 -15.34 2.67 2.87
C GLN A 11 -15.34 1.53 1.87
N ILE A 12 -16.49 1.24 1.23
CA ILE A 12 -16.57 0.21 0.18
C ILE A 12 -15.62 0.52 -0.97
N VAL A 13 -15.63 1.77 -1.44
CA VAL A 13 -14.74 2.20 -2.54
C VAL A 13 -13.28 2.11 -2.09
N GLY A 14 -12.96 2.63 -0.91
CA GLY A 14 -11.61 2.63 -0.36
C GLY A 14 -11.03 1.22 -0.21
N ASP A 15 -11.75 0.31 0.44
CA ASP A 15 -11.32 -1.06 0.70
C ASP A 15 -11.18 -1.85 -0.61
N THR A 16 -12.10 -1.65 -1.55
CA THR A 16 -12.03 -2.29 -2.87
C THR A 16 -10.78 -1.84 -3.63
N MET A 17 -10.52 -0.52 -3.69
CA MET A 17 -9.32 0.01 -4.36
C MET A 17 -8.03 -0.48 -3.68
N LEU A 18 -8.03 -0.52 -2.35
CA LEU A 18 -6.90 -1.00 -1.57
C LEU A 18 -6.62 -2.48 -1.84
N MET A 19 -7.66 -3.32 -1.94
CA MET A 19 -7.50 -4.74 -2.26
C MET A 19 -6.98 -4.95 -3.68
N ILE A 20 -7.47 -4.20 -4.66
CA ILE A 20 -6.94 -4.22 -6.04
C ILE A 20 -5.44 -3.89 -6.02
N PHE A 21 -5.04 -2.84 -5.29
CA PHE A 21 -3.64 -2.48 -5.15
C PHE A 21 -2.82 -3.61 -4.50
N PHE A 22 -3.28 -4.20 -3.40
CA PHE A 22 -2.57 -5.27 -2.71
C PHE A 22 -2.36 -6.50 -3.59
N ILE A 23 -3.39 -6.94 -4.32
CA ILE A 23 -3.28 -8.08 -5.23
C ILE A 23 -2.22 -7.78 -6.30
N ASN A 24 -2.31 -6.63 -6.97
CA ASN A 24 -1.34 -6.26 -8.01
C ASN A 24 0.09 -6.14 -7.46
N ALA A 25 0.28 -5.55 -6.28
CA ALA A 25 1.59 -5.41 -5.66
C ALA A 25 2.21 -6.78 -5.32
N VAL A 26 1.41 -7.70 -4.79
CA VAL A 26 1.87 -9.07 -4.50
C VAL A 26 2.16 -9.84 -5.78
N SER A 27 1.26 -9.80 -6.77
CA SER A 27 1.43 -10.50 -8.05
C SER A 27 2.64 -9.99 -8.84
N LEU A 28 2.87 -8.67 -8.87
CA LEU A 28 4.04 -8.09 -9.53
C LEU A 28 5.33 -8.59 -8.90
N ARG A 29 5.39 -8.62 -7.57
CA ARG A 29 6.54 -9.13 -6.82
C ARG A 29 6.75 -10.62 -7.03
N GLN A 30 5.68 -11.41 -7.08
CA GLN A 30 5.75 -12.84 -7.36
C GLN A 30 6.31 -13.10 -8.75
N ALA A 31 5.81 -12.40 -9.78
CA ALA A 31 6.29 -12.56 -11.15
C ALA A 31 7.79 -12.17 -11.27
N ALA A 32 8.18 -11.07 -10.64
CA ALA A 32 9.55 -10.55 -10.69
C ALA A 32 10.57 -11.31 -9.81
N THR A 33 10.14 -12.30 -9.02
CA THR A 33 11.01 -13.02 -8.07
C THR A 33 11.12 -14.50 -8.48
N PRO A 34 12.34 -15.06 -8.61
CA PRO A 34 12.53 -16.49 -8.86
C PRO A 34 11.90 -17.34 -7.76
N ASP A 35 11.35 -18.51 -8.11
CA ASP A 35 10.63 -19.40 -7.17
C ASP A 35 11.42 -19.73 -5.90
N ARG A 36 12.73 -20.00 -6.05
CA ARG A 36 13.64 -20.30 -4.92
C ARG A 36 13.81 -19.14 -3.93
N LEU A 37 13.53 -17.90 -4.34
CA LEU A 37 13.65 -16.70 -3.52
C LEU A 37 12.31 -16.14 -3.04
N LEU A 38 11.17 -16.65 -3.53
CA LEU A 38 9.84 -16.13 -3.20
C LEU A 38 9.58 -16.07 -1.69
N GLY A 39 9.90 -17.14 -0.95
CA GLY A 39 9.74 -17.20 0.50
C GLY A 39 10.58 -16.14 1.22
N ARG A 40 11.84 -15.95 0.80
CA ARG A 40 12.77 -14.96 1.39
C ARG A 40 12.29 -13.54 1.12
N VAL A 41 11.95 -13.22 -0.13
CA VAL A 41 11.45 -11.90 -0.51
C VAL A 41 10.15 -11.60 0.22
N ASN A 42 9.23 -12.57 0.33
CA ASN A 42 7.98 -12.37 1.07
C ASN A 42 8.22 -12.07 2.55
N ALA A 43 9.12 -12.81 3.21
CA ALA A 43 9.49 -12.57 4.60
C ALA A 43 10.08 -11.16 4.80
N SER A 44 11.00 -10.72 3.93
CA SER A 44 11.58 -9.37 4.01
C SER A 44 10.52 -8.27 3.91
N PHE A 45 9.55 -8.41 2.99
CA PHE A 45 8.44 -7.48 2.87
C PHE A 45 7.53 -7.48 4.11
N GLN A 46 7.23 -8.65 4.67
CA GLN A 46 6.43 -8.72 5.90
C GLN A 46 7.12 -8.03 7.06
N VAL A 47 8.45 -8.18 7.20
CA VAL A 47 9.24 -7.48 8.22
C VAL A 47 9.15 -5.97 8.03
N ILE A 48 9.29 -5.47 6.79
CA ILE A 48 9.16 -4.03 6.49
C ILE A 48 7.78 -3.52 6.89
N VAL A 49 6.71 -4.20 6.45
CA VAL A 49 5.33 -3.81 6.76
C VAL A 49 5.07 -3.85 8.26
N ALA A 50 5.57 -4.88 8.96
CA ALA A 50 5.44 -5.03 10.40
C ALA A 50 6.14 -3.93 11.20
N VAL A 51 7.18 -3.30 10.66
CA VAL A 51 7.86 -2.15 11.31
C VAL A 51 7.20 -0.83 10.95
N VAL A 52 6.86 -0.62 9.68
CA VAL A 52 6.27 0.64 9.20
C VAL A 52 4.89 0.88 9.79
N GLY A 53 4.07 -0.17 9.96
CA GLY A 53 2.72 -0.07 10.51
C GLY A 53 2.68 0.56 11.92
N PRO A 54 3.37 -0.03 12.91
CA PRO A 54 3.45 0.52 14.28
C PRO A 54 4.01 1.95 14.33
N ILE A 55 5.00 2.27 13.51
CA ILE A 55 5.54 3.64 13.44
C ILE A 55 4.45 4.61 12.97
N GLY A 56 3.70 4.25 11.94
CA GLY A 56 2.55 5.04 11.47
C GLY A 56 1.48 5.23 12.54
N PHE A 57 1.17 4.19 13.32
CA PHE A 57 0.21 4.29 14.42
C PHE A 57 0.68 5.22 15.54
N LEU A 58 1.96 5.13 15.94
CA LEU A 58 2.53 6.00 16.97
C LEU A 58 2.55 7.46 16.50
N LEU A 59 2.97 7.72 15.26
CA LEU A 59 2.96 9.07 14.69
C LEU A 59 1.54 9.62 14.57
N GLY A 60 0.59 8.82 14.09
CA GLY A 60 -0.81 9.22 14.00
C GLY A 60 -1.42 9.53 15.36
N GLY A 61 -1.14 8.73 16.38
CA GLY A 61 -1.58 8.96 17.76
C GLY A 61 -0.99 10.24 18.34
N LEU A 62 0.33 10.43 18.22
CA LEU A 62 1.02 11.62 18.71
C LEU A 62 0.54 12.90 18.03
N LEU A 63 0.36 12.88 16.70
CA LEU A 63 -0.19 14.01 15.95
C LEU A 63 -1.64 14.28 16.34
N GLY A 64 -2.45 13.23 16.51
CA GLY A 64 -3.83 13.32 16.95
C GLY A 64 -3.97 13.95 18.34
N GLU A 65 -3.06 13.61 19.26
CA GLU A 65 -3.02 14.17 20.61
C GLU A 65 -2.57 15.64 20.61
N ARG A 66 -1.52 16.00 19.87
CA ARG A 66 -0.92 17.34 19.92
C ARG A 66 -1.61 18.36 19.02
N LEU A 67 -2.04 17.96 17.84
CA LEU A 67 -2.65 18.85 16.83
C LEU A 67 -4.17 18.71 16.81
N GLY A 68 -4.73 17.66 17.41
CA GLY A 68 -6.13 17.29 17.30
C GLY A 68 -6.42 16.45 16.05
N LEU A 69 -7.64 15.91 16.00
CA LEU A 69 -8.03 14.92 14.98
C LEU A 69 -8.09 15.53 13.56
N ARG A 70 -8.66 16.73 13.42
CA ARG A 70 -8.91 17.35 12.10
C ARG A 70 -7.64 17.63 11.29
N PRO A 71 -6.61 18.33 11.81
CA PRO A 71 -5.37 18.55 11.05
C PRO A 71 -4.61 17.25 10.82
N THR A 72 -4.64 16.31 11.77
CA THR A 72 -4.01 14.99 11.63
C THR A 72 -4.60 14.20 10.46
N LEU A 73 -5.93 14.22 10.29
CA LEU A 73 -6.59 13.60 9.14
C LEU A 73 -6.20 14.25 7.80
N PHE A 74 -6.02 15.58 7.76
CA PHE A 74 -5.51 16.25 6.55
C PHE A 74 -4.06 15.88 6.24
N ILE A 75 -3.21 15.76 7.26
CA ILE A 75 -1.83 15.29 7.10
C ILE A 75 -1.81 13.86 6.55
N ALA A 76 -2.64 12.96 7.11
CA ALA A 76 -2.77 11.59 6.62
C ALA A 76 -3.26 11.53 5.17
N ALA A 77 -4.30 12.31 4.84
CA ALA A 77 -4.85 12.37 3.48
C ALA A 77 -3.80 12.89 2.49
N THR A 78 -3.12 14.00 2.80
CA THR A 78 -2.07 14.55 1.92
C THR A 78 -0.89 13.58 1.77
N GLY A 79 -0.50 12.88 2.83
CA GLY A 79 0.48 11.78 2.76
C GLY A 79 0.07 10.68 1.77
N SER A 80 -1.19 10.24 1.80
CA SER A 80 -1.72 9.25 0.84
C SER A 80 -1.71 9.76 -0.60
N TRP A 81 -2.03 11.04 -0.82
CA TRP A 81 -1.94 11.66 -2.15
C TRP A 81 -0.50 11.73 -2.66
N ILE A 82 0.46 12.07 -1.79
CA ILE A 82 1.89 12.09 -2.13
C ILE A 82 2.38 10.68 -2.48
N ALA A 83 2.03 9.66 -1.68
CA ALA A 83 2.37 8.27 -1.96
C ALA A 83 1.81 7.81 -3.32
N THR A 84 0.56 8.19 -3.62
CA THR A 84 -0.08 7.93 -4.91
C THR A 84 0.66 8.63 -6.05
N ALA A 85 1.06 9.90 -5.87
CA ALA A 85 1.82 10.64 -6.87
C ALA A 85 3.19 10.00 -7.14
N ILE A 86 3.88 9.52 -6.10
CA ILE A 86 5.14 8.77 -6.23
C ILE A 86 4.92 7.48 -7.01
N LEU A 87 3.87 6.72 -6.70
CA LEU A 87 3.53 5.50 -7.44
C LEU A 87 3.20 5.79 -8.91
N LEU A 88 2.48 6.89 -9.17
CA LEU A 88 2.18 7.35 -10.53
C LEU A 88 3.43 7.86 -11.27
N ALA A 89 4.48 8.28 -10.58
CA ALA A 89 5.76 8.62 -11.20
C ALA A 89 6.66 7.40 -11.42
N SER A 90 6.40 6.29 -10.71
CA SER A 90 7.18 5.06 -10.77
C SER A 90 7.04 4.33 -12.12
N PRO A 91 8.08 3.61 -12.60
CA PRO A 91 8.02 2.76 -13.79
C PRO A 91 6.93 1.68 -13.75
N VAL A 92 6.40 1.36 -12.56
CA VAL A 92 5.32 0.38 -12.36
C VAL A 92 4.10 0.69 -13.25
N ARG A 93 3.79 1.97 -13.51
CA ARG A 93 2.66 2.35 -14.37
C ARG A 93 2.79 1.89 -15.83
N THR A 94 4.01 1.61 -16.28
CA THR A 94 4.30 1.25 -17.68
C THR A 94 4.26 -0.27 -17.88
N ILE A 95 4.20 -1.06 -16.80
CA ILE A 95 4.15 -2.52 -16.85
C ILE A 95 2.77 -2.96 -17.36
N ARG A 96 2.74 -3.45 -18.60
CA ARG A 96 1.54 -4.04 -19.22
C ARG A 96 1.54 -5.57 -19.24
N VAL A 97 2.73 -6.16 -19.14
CA VAL A 97 2.95 -7.60 -19.08
C VAL A 97 3.80 -7.85 -17.84
N LEU A 98 3.37 -8.79 -16.99
CA LEU A 98 4.12 -9.15 -15.80
C LEU A 98 5.50 -9.71 -16.22
N PRO A 99 6.60 -9.20 -15.65
CA PRO A 99 7.92 -9.75 -15.92
C PRO A 99 7.97 -11.14 -15.29
N VAL A 100 7.90 -12.20 -16.10
CA VAL A 100 8.08 -13.57 -15.63
C VAL A 100 9.57 -13.87 -15.66
N VAL A 101 10.15 -14.21 -14.51
CA VAL A 101 11.53 -14.67 -14.47
C VAL A 101 11.56 -16.12 -14.96
N ASP A 102 12.12 -16.35 -16.16
CA ASP A 102 12.24 -17.69 -16.74
C ASP A 102 13.12 -18.59 -15.84
N SER A 103 12.50 -19.63 -15.30
CA SER A 103 13.15 -20.65 -14.45
C SER A 103 14.06 -21.62 -15.21
N VAL A 104 14.28 -21.38 -16.52
CA VAL A 104 14.92 -22.32 -17.46
C VAL A 104 16.44 -22.11 -17.61
N THR A 105 17.02 -21.11 -16.95
CA THR A 105 18.48 -20.83 -17.01
C THR A 105 19.21 -21.15 -15.70
N GLU A 106 18.98 -22.34 -15.16
CA GLU A 106 19.89 -23.05 -14.24
C GLU A 106 20.23 -24.43 -14.81
#